data_AF-A0A0G0TXT7-F1
#
_entry.id   AF-A0A0G0TXT7-F1
#
_cell.length_a   1.000
_cell.length_b   1.000
_cell.length_c   1.000
_cell.angle_alpha   90.00
_cell.angle_beta   90.00
_cell.angle_gamma   90.00
#
_symmetry.space_group_name_H-M   'P 1'
#
loop_
_entity.id
_entity.type
_entity.pdbx_description
1 polymer ?
#
loop_
_entity_poly.entity_id
_entity_poly.type
_entity_poly.pdbx_seq_one_letter_code
_entity_poly.pdbx_strand_id
1 'polypeptide(L)' 'MKSTYDKIADALYITFQKGKVFNTLKLSDRMMVDLDKRGNTIGIEILDAKNQLSIKSFTNISNIPLYNLESELSVAR' A
#
# COMPACT_ATOMS: atom_id res chain seq x y z
N MET A 1 -5.91 -0.72 12.00
CA MET A 1 -5.42 -0.62 10.61
C MET A 1 -4.03 -0.01 10.64
N LYS A 2 -3.04 -0.61 9.97
CA LYS A 2 -1.67 -0.11 9.89
C LYS A 2 -1.18 -0.27 8.45
N SER A 3 -0.44 0.70 7.93
CA SER A 3 0.26 0.58 6.66
C SER A 3 1.77 0.47 6.87
N THR A 4 2.48 -0.16 5.95
CA THR A 4 3.94 -0.25 5.93
C THR A 4 4.39 -0.15 4.49
N TYR A 5 5.26 0.82 4.21
CA TYR A 5 5.82 1.06 2.89
C TYR A 5 7.27 0.60 2.87
N ASP A 6 7.59 -0.30 1.95
CA ASP A 6 8.95 -0.72 1.65
C ASP A 6 9.47 0.13 0.48
N LYS A 7 10.46 0.98 0.77
CA LYS A 7 11.07 1.89 -0.21
C LYS A 7 11.94 1.15 -1.23
N ILE A 8 12.51 0.00 -0.87
CA ILE A 8 13.41 -0.76 -1.76
C ILE A 8 12.57 -1.51 -2.79
N ALA A 9 11.47 -2.12 -2.35
CA ALA A 9 10.55 -2.85 -3.22
C ALA A 9 9.52 -1.96 -3.94
N ASP A 10 9.39 -0.69 -3.55
CA ASP A 10 8.27 0.19 -3.90
C ASP A 10 6.90 -0.50 -3.70
N ALA A 11 6.70 -1.01 -2.49
CA ALA A 11 5.53 -1.80 -2.12
C ALA A 11 4.85 -1.25 -0.86
N LEU A 12 3.52 -1.15 -0.90
CA LEU A 12 2.69 -0.78 0.25
C LEU A 12 1.88 -1.98 0.72
N TYR A 13 2.05 -2.35 1.98
CA TYR A 13 1.18 -3.29 2.66
C TYR A 13 0.22 -2.56 3.61
N ILE A 14 -1.08 -2.83 3.50
CA ILE A 14 -2.11 -2.30 4.41
C ILE A 14 -2.71 -3.47 5.18
N THR A 15 -2.51 -3.48 6.50
CA THR A 15 -3.09 -4.47 7.42
C THR A 15 -4.42 -3.97 7.98
N PHE A 16 -5.49 -4.73 7.74
CA PHE A 16 -6.84 -4.47 8.28
C PHE A 16 -7.03 -5.13 9.64
N GLN A 17 -6.59 -6.38 9.77
CA GLN A 17 -6.68 -7.16 11.01
C GLN A 17 -5.43 -8.02 11.21
N LYS A 18 -5.16 -8.39 12.46
CA LYS A 18 -4.12 -9.37 12.76
C LYS A 18 -4.63 -10.77 12.42
N GLY A 19 -3.75 -11.62 11.91
CA GLY A 19 -4.11 -12.99 11.57
C GLY A 19 -2.99 -13.69 10.81
N LYS A 20 -3.18 -14.98 10.53
CA LYS A 20 -2.28 -15.76 9.69
C LYS A 20 -2.84 -15.81 8.28
N VAL A 21 -2.02 -15.43 7.30
CA VAL A 21 -2.34 -15.58 5.88
C VAL A 21 -2.53 -17.06 5.56
N PHE A 22 -3.70 -17.39 5.02
CA PHE A 22 -4.04 -18.72 4.55
C PHE A 22 -4.04 -18.80 3.02
N ASN A 23 -4.48 -17.73 2.36
CA ASN A 23 -4.49 -17.63 0.90
C ASN A 23 -4.19 -16.18 0.48
N THR A 24 -3.65 -16.02 -0.73
CA THR A 24 -3.42 -14.71 -1.34
C THR A 24 -4.11 -14.69 -2.70
N LEU A 25 -5.04 -13.76 -2.88
CA LEU A 25 -5.72 -13.52 -4.15
C LEU A 25 -4.97 -12.44 -4.93
N LYS A 26 -4.42 -12.82 -6.08
CA LYS A 26 -3.86 -11.87 -7.04
C LYS A 26 -5.01 -11.21 -7.81
N LEU A 27 -5.23 -9.91 -7.58
CA LEU A 27 -6.25 -9.13 -8.30
C LEU A 27 -5.70 -8.59 -9.62
N SER A 28 -4.42 -8.25 -9.64
CA SER A 28 -3.69 -7.83 -10.83
C SER A 28 -2.20 -8.14 -10.67
N ASP A 29 -1.38 -7.84 -11.68
CA ASP A 29 0.09 -7.97 -11.58
C ASP A 29 0.71 -7.09 -10.50
N ARG A 30 -0.01 -6.08 -10.01
CA ARG A 30 0.52 -5.14 -9.03
C ARG A 30 -0.35 -5.00 -7.78
N MET A 31 -1.34 -5.86 -7.58
CA MET A 31 -2.21 -5.81 -6.42
C MET A 31 -2.66 -7.21 -5.99
N MET A 32 -2.55 -7.48 -4.70
CA MET A 32 -2.98 -8.74 -4.10
C MET A 32 -3.60 -8.56 -2.72
N VAL A 33 -4.44 -9.52 -2.33
CA VAL A 33 -5.21 -9.51 -1.08
C VAL A 33 -4.91 -10.78 -0.30
N ASP A 34 -4.45 -10.62 0.94
CA ASP A 34 -4.24 -11.72 1.86
C ASP A 34 -5.51 -12.03 2.65
N LEU A 35 -5.89 -13.30 2.66
CA LEU A 35 -7.09 -13.81 3.32
C LEU A 35 -6.74 -14.80 4.43
N ASP A 36 -7.54 -14.80 5.50
CA ASP A 36 -7.54 -15.85 6.50
C ASP A 36 -8.26 -17.13 6.00
N LYS A 37 -8.24 -18.19 6.82
CA LYS A 37 -8.89 -19.47 6.49
C LYS A 37 -10.42 -19.39 6.31
N ARG A 38 -11.06 -18.30 6.75
CA ARG A 38 -12.50 -18.05 6.64
C ARG A 38 -12.82 -17.12 5.46
N GLY A 39 -11.80 -16.65 4.72
CA GLY A 39 -11.94 -15.70 3.63
C GLY A 39 -12.00 -14.24 4.06
N ASN A 40 -11.69 -13.91 5.32
CA ASN A 40 -11.64 -12.50 5.74
C ASN A 40 -10.31 -11.88 5.33
N THR A 41 -10.34 -10.62 4.88
CA THR A 41 -9.14 -9.86 4.50
C THR A 41 -8.26 -9.57 5.70
N ILE A 42 -7.01 -10.01 5.64
CA ILE A 42 -5.93 -9.66 6.58
C ILE A 42 -5.25 -8.38 6.12
N GLY A 43 -4.89 -8.33 4.83
CA GLY A 43 -4.15 -7.21 4.26
C GLY A 43 -4.23 -7.13 2.74
N ILE A 44 -3.75 -6.01 2.23
CA ILE A 44 -3.60 -5.75 0.80
C ILE A 44 -2.16 -5.34 0.55
N GLU A 45 -1.54 -5.92 -0.48
CA GLU A 45 -0.26 -5.50 -1.01
C GLU A 45 -0.46 -4.81 -2.37
N ILE A 46 0.23 -3.67 -2.52
CA ILE A 46 0.26 -2.86 -3.73
C ILE A 46 1.72 -2.70 -4.13
N LEU A 47 2.09 -3.22 -5.29
CA LEU A 47 3.43 -3.04 -5.89
C LEU A 47 3.46 -1.78 -6.76
N ASP A 48 4.64 -1.24 -7.05
CA ASP A 48 4.76 -0.01 -7.85
C ASP A 48 3.91 1.12 -7.22
N ALA A 49 3.97 1.19 -5.89
CA ALA A 49 3.03 1.94 -5.08
C ALA A 49 3.12 3.43 -5.38
N LYS A 50 4.32 3.98 -5.60
CA LYS A 50 4.49 5.40 -5.99
C LYS A 50 3.65 5.76 -7.23
N ASN A 51 3.61 4.88 -8.23
CA ASN A 51 2.89 5.13 -9.48
C ASN A 51 1.38 4.85 -9.35
N GLN A 52 1.00 3.79 -8.63
CA GLN A 52 -0.41 3.47 -8.40
C GLN A 52 -1.13 4.49 -7.50
N LEU A 53 -0.39 5.06 -6.54
CA LEU A 53 -0.90 5.93 -5.50
C LEU A 53 -0.66 7.40 -5.81
N SER A 54 -0.70 7.77 -7.10
CA SER A 54 -0.40 9.13 -7.56
C SER A 54 -0.97 10.19 -6.61
N ILE A 55 -0.13 11.15 -6.23
CA ILE A 55 -0.35 12.11 -5.13
C ILE A 55 -1.72 12.82 -5.20
N LYS A 56 -2.27 12.99 -6.40
CA LYS A 56 -3.60 13.57 -6.64
C LYS A 56 -4.76 12.77 -6.02
N SER A 57 -4.58 11.47 -5.78
CA SER A 57 -5.58 10.62 -5.14
C SER A 57 -5.54 10.70 -3.60
N PHE A 58 -4.42 11.12 -3.02
CA PHE A 58 -4.22 11.21 -1.56
C PHE A 58 -4.63 12.55 -0.94
N THR A 59 -4.82 13.61 -1.75
CA THR A 59 -5.26 14.92 -1.25
C THR A 59 -6.66 14.90 -0.62
N ASN A 60 -7.41 13.80 -0.73
CA ASN A 60 -8.73 13.61 -0.11
C ASN A 60 -8.74 12.60 1.06
N ILE A 61 -7.59 12.09 1.52
CA ILE A 61 -7.52 11.17 2.65
C ILE A 61 -6.89 11.92 3.84
N SER A 62 -7.74 12.63 4.57
CA SER A 62 -7.46 13.75 5.47
C SER A 62 -6.44 13.56 6.60
N ASN A 63 -5.82 12.39 6.79
CA ASN A 63 -5.11 12.05 8.02
C ASN A 63 -3.84 11.19 7.89
N ILE A 64 -3.22 11.08 6.70
CA ILE A 64 -1.88 10.46 6.60
C ILE A 64 -0.81 11.55 6.63
N PRO A 65 0.07 11.60 7.65
CA PRO A 65 1.15 12.58 7.69
C PRO A 65 2.16 12.31 6.57
N LEU A 66 2.14 13.19 5.56
CA LEU A 66 3.03 13.19 4.41
C LEU A 66 4.41 13.74 4.80
N TYR A 67 5.16 13.04 5.66
CA TYR A 67 6.55 13.40 5.90
C TYR A 67 7.40 12.88 4.72
N ASN A 68 7.85 13.82 3.88
CA ASN A 68 9.00 13.73 2.94
C ASN A 68 8.76 13.40 1.46
N LEU A 69 7.71 13.93 0.80
CA LEU A 69 7.62 13.90 -0.67
C LEU A 69 8.18 15.14 -1.39
N GLU A 70 8.43 16.24 -0.68
CA GLU A 70 8.93 17.50 -1.26
C GLU A 70 10.38 17.38 -1.79
N SER A 71 11.20 16.47 -1.26
CA SER A 71 12.63 16.39 -1.62
C SER A 71 12.91 15.70 -2.97
N GLU A 72 11.99 14.89 -3.50
CA GLU A 72 12.17 14.23 -4.80
C GLU A 72 11.71 15.10 -5.99
N LEU A 73 10.91 16.16 -5.75
CA LEU A 73 10.36 17.02 -6.80
C LEU A 73 11.29 18.19 -7.21
N SER A 74 12.30 18.52 -6.40
CA SER A 74 13.25 19.60 -6.73
C SER A 74 14.34 19.18 -7.73
N VAL A 75 14.57 17.87 -7.89
CA VAL A 75 15.67 17.34 -8.74
C VAL A 75 15.22 17.11 -10.20
N ALA A 76 13.94 17.28 -10.49
CA ALA A 76 13.36 17.11 -11.82
C ALA A 76 13.13 18.44 -12.57
N ARG A 77 14.00 19.44 -12.36
CA ARG A 77 14.04 20.70 -13.13
C ARG A 77 15.38 20.89 -13.82
#